data_AF-A0A2G1LVA5-F1
#
_entry.id   AF-A0A2G1LVA5-F1
#
_cell.length_a   1.000
_cell.length_b   1.000
_cell.length_c   1.000
_cell.angle_alpha   90.00
_cell.angle_beta   90.00
_cell.angle_gamma   90.00
#
_symmetry.space_group_name_H-M   'P 1'
#
loop_
_entity.id
_entity.type
_entity.pdbx_description
1 polymer ?
#
loop_
_entity_poly.entity_id
_entity_poly.type
_entity_poly.pdbx_seq_one_letter_code
_entity_poly.pdbx_strand_id
1 'polypeptide(L)'
;MDQPRPNPPVPAPRRARRQWTPDRQRRFLAALLETGNISHAAQRVGMSRSSAHRLRDRLAGTGFDRSWASALALHAARRADPLAPIRPHKGPIGR
;
A
#
# COMPACT_ATOMS: atom_id res chain seq x y z
N MET A 1 -11.32 -24.10 -56.04
CA MET A 1 -10.74 -24.51 -54.75
C MET A 1 -10.28 -23.24 -54.06
N ASP A 2 -11.19 -22.55 -53.37
CA ASP A 2 -10.87 -21.33 -52.63
C ASP A 2 -10.35 -21.75 -51.25
N GLN A 3 -9.07 -21.49 -50.96
CA GLN A 3 -8.51 -21.73 -49.64
C GLN A 3 -8.68 -20.49 -48.76
N PRO A 4 -9.29 -20.62 -47.56
CA PRO A 4 -9.36 -19.52 -46.61
C PRO A 4 -7.99 -19.32 -45.96
N ARG A 5 -7.49 -18.08 -46.05
CA ARG A 5 -6.21 -17.66 -45.48
C ARG A 5 -6.34 -17.56 -43.95
N PRO A 6 -5.38 -18.02 -43.14
CA PRO A 6 -5.47 -17.91 -41.68
C PRO A 6 -5.26 -16.45 -41.25
N ASN A 7 -6.20 -15.93 -40.46
CA ASN A 7 -6.12 -14.58 -39.90
C ASN A 7 -4.99 -14.49 -38.85
N PRO A 8 -4.14 -13.45 -38.86
CA PRO A 8 -3.08 -13.30 -37.86
C PRO A 8 -3.66 -13.09 -36.45
N PRO A 9 -2.99 -13.59 -35.38
CA PRO A 9 -3.44 -13.41 -34.02
C PRO A 9 -3.36 -11.93 -33.62
N VAL A 10 -4.50 -11.36 -33.25
CA VAL A 10 -4.60 -9.99 -32.75
C VAL A 10 -3.87 -9.91 -31.40
N PRO A 11 -2.96 -8.95 -31.19
CA PRO A 11 -2.28 -8.80 -29.91
C PRO A 11 -3.29 -8.43 -28.82
N ALA A 12 -3.40 -9.28 -27.79
CA ALA A 12 -4.28 -9.05 -26.66
C ALA A 12 -3.91 -7.73 -25.95
N PRO A 13 -4.89 -6.96 -25.45
CA PRO A 13 -4.63 -5.69 -24.77
C PRO A 13 -3.74 -5.94 -23.55
N ARG A 14 -2.53 -5.35 -23.56
CA ARG A 14 -1.58 -5.41 -22.44
C ARG A 14 -2.26 -4.74 -21.25
N ARG A 15 -2.75 -5.53 -20.29
CA ARG A 15 -3.34 -5.03 -19.03
C ARG A 15 -2.43 -3.96 -18.45
N ALA A 16 -2.96 -2.75 -18.29
CA ALA A 16 -2.24 -1.64 -17.69
C ALA A 16 -1.58 -2.10 -16.38
N ARG A 17 -0.26 -1.97 -16.29
CA ARG A 17 0.52 -2.38 -15.13
C ARG A 17 -0.04 -1.63 -13.93
N ARG A 18 -0.46 -2.35 -12.88
CA ARG A 18 -0.90 -1.70 -11.65
C ARG A 18 0.30 -1.03 -11.00
N GLN A 19 0.44 0.26 -11.24
CA GLN A 19 1.49 1.11 -10.71
C GLN A 19 1.02 1.82 -9.44
N TRP A 20 1.97 2.05 -8.53
CA TRP A 20 1.75 2.80 -7.30
C TRP A 20 1.75 4.29 -7.62
N THR A 21 0.55 4.84 -7.81
CA THR A 21 0.35 6.28 -7.92
C THR A 21 0.31 6.92 -6.53
N PRO A 22 0.64 8.21 -6.41
CA PRO A 22 0.54 8.93 -5.13
C PRO A 22 -0.87 8.88 -4.53
N ASP A 23 -1.92 8.85 -5.35
CA ASP A 23 -3.30 8.67 -4.89
C ASP A 23 -3.50 7.30 -4.21
N ARG A 24 -2.99 6.22 -4.82
CA ARG A 24 -3.04 4.86 -4.23
C ARG A 24 -2.23 4.76 -2.95
N GLN A 25 -1.08 5.43 -2.88
CA GLN A 25 -0.28 5.49 -1.65
C GLN A 25 -1.06 6.13 -0.50
N ARG A 26 -1.74 7.25 -0.75
CA ARG A 26 -2.59 7.92 0.25
C ARG A 26 -3.76 7.04 0.69
N ARG A 27 -4.50 6.45 -0.26
CA ARG A 27 -5.61 5.53 0.04
C ARG A 27 -5.13 4.30 0.80
N PHE A 28 -3.94 3.78 0.49
CA PHE A 28 -3.34 2.67 1.20
C PHE A 28 -3.04 3.03 2.65
N LEU A 29 -2.43 4.19 2.91
CA LEU A 29 -2.16 4.66 4.28
C LEU A 29 -3.45 4.89 5.08
N ALA A 30 -4.48 5.46 4.46
CA ALA A 30 -5.79 5.61 5.08
C ALA A 30 -6.40 4.25 5.47
N ALA A 31 -6.41 3.29 4.53
CA ALA A 31 -6.91 1.94 4.80
C ALA A 31 -6.08 1.20 5.86
N LEU A 32 -4.77 1.44 5.91
CA LEU A 32 -3.87 0.87 6.92
C LEU A 32 -4.18 1.41 8.32
N LEU A 33 -4.47 2.71 8.42
CA LEU A 33 -4.89 3.35 9.67
C LEU A 33 -6.24 2.80 10.16
N GLU A 34 -7.18 2.55 9.26
CA GLU A 34 -8.50 2.01 9.62
C GLU A 34 -8.42 0.56 10.08
N THR A 35 -7.67 -0.28 9.38
CA THR A 35 -7.73 -1.73 9.56
C THR A 35 -6.54 -2.34 10.29
N GLY A 36 -5.39 -1.65 10.33
CA GLY A 36 -4.14 -2.18 10.85
C GLY A 36 -3.56 -3.34 10.03
N ASN A 37 -4.19 -3.72 8.92
CA ASN A 37 -3.83 -4.90 8.14
C ASN A 37 -3.30 -4.52 6.76
N ILE A 38 -2.02 -4.80 6.53
CA ILE A 38 -1.31 -4.49 5.29
C ILE A 38 -1.94 -5.21 4.08
N SER A 39 -2.34 -6.47 4.22
CA SER A 39 -2.96 -7.23 3.14
C SER A 39 -4.29 -6.61 2.73
N HIS A 40 -5.12 -6.27 3.72
CA HIS A 40 -6.44 -5.70 3.49
C HIS A 40 -6.36 -4.28 2.91
N ALA A 41 -5.45 -3.46 3.43
CA ALA A 41 -5.19 -2.12 2.90
C ALA A 41 -4.67 -2.16 1.45
N ALA A 42 -3.79 -3.11 1.12
CA ALA A 42 -3.30 -3.30 -0.24
C ALA A 42 -4.44 -3.72 -1.19
N GLN A 43 -5.28 -4.66 -0.74
CA GLN A 43 -6.43 -5.14 -1.51
C GLN A 43 -7.41 -4.00 -1.85
N ARG A 44 -7.69 -3.10 -0.88
CA ARG A 44 -8.56 -1.93 -1.09
C ARG A 44 -8.09 -0.98 -2.18
N VAL A 45 -6.77 -0.90 -2.44
CA VAL A 45 -6.21 -0.08 -3.54
C VAL A 45 -5.90 -0.91 -4.80
N GLY A 46 -6.35 -2.16 -4.85
CA GLY A 46 -6.13 -3.07 -5.98
C GLY A 46 -4.68 -3.57 -6.10
N MET A 47 -3.94 -3.59 -5.00
CA MET A 47 -2.55 -4.03 -4.90
C MET A 47 -2.40 -5.30 -4.08
N SER A 48 -1.31 -6.03 -4.31
CA SER A 48 -0.92 -7.15 -3.47
C SER A 48 -0.07 -6.70 -2.29
N ARG A 49 -0.11 -7.45 -1.19
CA ARG A 49 0.75 -7.25 -0.02
C ARG A 49 2.23 -7.17 -0.41
N SER A 50 2.70 -8.08 -1.26
CA SER A 50 4.10 -8.13 -1.71
C SER A 50 4.49 -6.87 -2.49
N SER A 51 3.56 -6.30 -3.29
CA SER A 51 3.78 -5.03 -3.99
C SER A 51 3.87 -3.85 -3.02
N ALA A 52 3.08 -3.88 -1.94
CA ALA A 52 3.14 -2.86 -0.88
C ALA A 52 4.47 -2.90 -0.11
N HIS A 53 4.98 -4.08 0.22
CA HIS A 53 6.31 -4.22 0.82
C HIS A 53 7.43 -3.74 -0.11
N ARG A 54 7.38 -4.10 -1.40
CA ARG A 54 8.34 -3.60 -2.39
C ARG A 54 8.29 -2.08 -2.56
N LEU A 55 7.10 -1.48 -2.50
CA LEU A 55 6.96 -0.03 -2.49
C LEU A 55 7.62 0.58 -1.26
N ARG A 56 7.37 0.00 -0.07
CA ARG A 56 7.95 0.47 1.19
C ARG A 56 9.47 0.42 1.16
N ASP A 57 10.04 -0.68 0.67
CA ASP A 57 11.50 -0.85 0.53
C ASP A 57 12.11 0.24 -0.38
N ARG A 58 11.49 0.49 -1.54
CA ARG A 58 11.91 1.57 -2.46
C ARG A 58 11.80 2.97 -1.87
N LEU A 59 10.85 3.17 -0.94
CA LEU A 59 10.57 4.46 -0.30
C LEU A 59 11.08 4.49 1.15
N ALA A 60 11.94 3.56 1.54
CA ALA A 60 12.50 3.51 2.88
C ALA A 60 13.27 4.82 3.17
N GLY A 61 13.09 5.37 4.36
CA GLY A 61 13.68 6.67 4.74
C GLY A 61 12.94 7.91 4.23
N THR A 62 11.95 7.75 3.36
CA THR A 62 11.11 8.87 2.90
C THR A 62 9.95 9.17 3.87
N GLY A 63 9.22 10.25 3.61
CA GLY A 63 7.99 10.59 4.36
C GLY A 63 6.90 9.50 4.29
N PHE A 64 6.91 8.66 3.26
CA PHE A 64 5.96 7.55 3.13
C PHE A 64 6.21 6.47 4.20
N ASP A 65 7.46 6.09 4.45
CA ASP A 65 7.80 5.08 5.48
C ASP A 65 7.45 5.59 6.89
N ARG A 66 7.73 6.87 7.17
CA ARG A 66 7.28 7.52 8.41
C ARG A 66 5.77 7.49 8.54
N SER A 67 5.03 7.84 7.48
CA SER A 67 3.57 7.83 7.49
C SER A 67 3.00 6.42 7.66
N TRP A 68 3.68 5.40 7.11
CA TRP A 68 3.33 4.00 7.30
C TRP A 68 3.44 3.58 8.76
N ALA A 69 4.58 3.89 9.40
CA ALA A 69 4.80 3.58 10.81
C ALA A 69 3.80 4.32 11.71
N SER A 70 3.55 5.61 11.44
CA SER A 70 2.55 6.41 12.13
C SER A 70 1.13 5.85 11.98
N ALA A 71 0.75 5.38 10.79
CA ALA A 71 -0.57 4.78 10.56
C ALA A 71 -0.77 3.51 11.41
N LEU A 72 0.24 2.64 11.48
CA LEU A 72 0.20 1.45 12.33
C LEU A 72 0.19 1.80 13.82
N ALA A 73 1.02 2.76 14.24
CA ALA A 73 1.07 3.21 15.63
C ALA A 73 -0.27 3.83 16.07
N LEU A 74 -0.88 4.66 15.22
CA LEU A 74 -2.17 5.28 15.50
C LEU A 74 -3.31 4.25 15.50
N HIS A 75 -3.29 3.27 14.60
CA HIS A 75 -4.25 2.16 14.65
C HIS A 75 -4.10 1.34 15.93
N ALA A 76 -2.87 0.99 16.32
CA ALA A 76 -2.59 0.27 17.54
C ALA A 76 -3.00 1.08 18.78
N ALA A 77 -2.73 2.39 18.80
CA ALA A 77 -3.18 3.28 19.86
C ALA A 77 -4.70 3.33 19.97
N ARG A 78 -5.43 3.41 18.84
CA ARG A 78 -6.91 3.35 18.82
C ARG A 78 -7.48 2.02 19.28
N ARG A 79 -6.76 0.91 19.06
CA ARG A 79 -7.22 -0.43 19.47
C ARG A 79 -6.87 -0.78 20.92
N ALA A 80 -5.72 -0.29 21.39
CA ALA A 80 -5.25 -0.52 22.76
C ALA A 80 -6.08 0.24 23.79
N ASP A 81 -7.10 0.98 23.34
CA ASP A 81 -7.66 2.05 24.11
C ASP A 81 -9.18 2.22 23.94
N PRO A 82 -9.93 2.35 25.05
CA PRO A 82 -11.25 2.95 25.04
C PRO A 82 -11.29 4.50 25.26
N LEU A 83 -10.25 5.18 25.79
CA LEU A 83 -10.22 6.67 25.98
C LEU A 83 -8.83 7.38 26.28
N ALA A 84 -7.69 6.81 25.94
CA ALA A 84 -6.33 7.10 26.35
C ALA A 84 -5.72 8.30 25.61
N PRO A 85 -4.93 9.08 26.36
CA PRO A 85 -4.22 10.23 25.82
C PRO A 85 -3.06 9.77 24.94
N ILE A 86 -2.88 10.53 23.87
CA ILE A 86 -1.82 10.41 22.87
C ILE A 86 -0.47 10.42 23.59
N ARG A 87 0.20 9.26 23.71
CA ARG A 87 1.55 9.20 24.25
C ARG A 87 2.54 9.56 23.13
N PRO A 88 3.36 10.62 23.27
CA PRO A 88 4.37 10.92 22.26
C PRO A 88 5.42 9.81 22.22
N HIS A 89 5.81 9.44 21.01
CA HIS A 89 6.91 8.51 20.75
C HIS A 89 8.22 9.18 21.19
N LYS A 90 8.79 8.72 22.31
CA LYS A 90 10.14 9.10 22.74
C LYS A 90 11.14 8.39 21.83
N GLY A 91 11.69 9.11 20.86
CA GLY A 91 12.95 8.74 20.22
C GLY A 91 14.08 8.73 21.28
N PRO A 92 15.14 7.95 21.09
CA PRO A 92 16.21 7.84 22.07
C PRO A 92 16.95 9.18 22.16
N ILE A 93 16.91 9.79 23.34
CA ILE A 93 17.80 10.89 23.72
C ILE A 93 19.20 10.30 23.86
N GLY A 94 20.09 10.68 22.95
CA GLY A 94 21.48 10.29 22.95
C GLY A 94 22.24 10.93 24.11
N ARG A 95 22.85 10.03 24.90
CA ARG A 95 24.06 10.11 25.73
C ARG A 95 24.46 11.42 26.40
#